data_AF-L1J502-F1
#
_entry.id   AF-L1J502-F1
#
_cell.length_a   1.000
_cell.length_b   1.000
_cell.length_c   1.000
_cell.angle_alpha   90.00
_cell.angle_beta   90.00
_cell.angle_gamma   90.00
#
_symmetry.space_group_name_H-M   'P 1'
#
loop_
_entity.id
_entity.type
_entity.pdbx_description
1 polymer ?
#
loop_
_entity_poly.entity_id
_entity_poly.type
_entity_poly.pdbx_seq_one_letter_code
_entity_poly.pdbx_strand_id
1 'polypeptide(L)'
;MLIGARRLRKLREEISNEWREDLMLFDKESNEIWRGYLERVREKEDKNAHMQFPVFAHDVSDSNCGTNYRGGNYDLLKRLSTFLAIKKFIAEKKRGNKNEQTSADWLDRMLMVHGTDFEGDAGYDVDRNFMQMLLNQSPSFVRNANDESLALVDPVAVVEQLLESRCEIAKTWCKELEDVPSDHTEIARKLLLEQLKD
;
A
#
# COMPACT_ATOMS: atom_id res chain seq x y z
N MET A 1 -36.88 2.64 4.11
CA MET A 1 -35.68 1.77 4.12
C MET A 1 -35.02 1.59 2.74
N LEU A 2 -35.79 1.36 1.66
CA LEU A 2 -35.26 1.06 0.31
C LEU A 2 -34.35 2.14 -0.34
N ILE A 3 -34.58 3.43 -0.05
CA ILE A 3 -33.79 4.53 -0.62
C ILE A 3 -32.35 4.55 -0.08
N GLY A 4 -32.16 4.26 1.22
CA GLY A 4 -30.84 4.21 1.85
C GLY A 4 -29.98 3.07 1.29
N ALA A 5 -30.57 1.87 1.16
CA ALA A 5 -29.89 0.71 0.59
C ALA A 5 -29.46 0.91 -0.86
N ARG A 6 -30.29 1.60 -1.68
CA ARG A 6 -29.93 1.92 -3.07
C ARG A 6 -28.79 2.93 -3.15
N ARG A 7 -28.81 3.96 -2.30
CA ARG A 7 -27.73 4.97 -2.24
C ARG A 7 -26.41 4.37 -1.78
N LEU A 8 -26.44 3.52 -0.75
CA LEU A 8 -25.24 2.84 -0.24
C LEU A 8 -24.61 1.92 -1.30
N ARG A 9 -25.45 1.19 -2.05
CA ARG A 9 -24.98 0.34 -3.15
C ARG A 9 -24.28 1.14 -4.25
N LYS A 10 -24.90 2.24 -4.67
CA LYS A 10 -24.31 3.14 -5.67
C LYS A 10 -22.96 3.69 -5.19
N LEU A 11 -22.88 4.12 -3.93
CA LEU A 11 -21.64 4.61 -3.35
C LEU A 11 -20.56 3.52 -3.28
N ARG A 12 -20.91 2.28 -2.89
CA ARG A 12 -19.96 1.14 -2.91
C ARG A 12 -19.44 0.88 -4.32
N GLU A 13 -20.31 0.95 -5.32
CA GLU A 13 -19.92 0.75 -6.72
C GLU A 13 -18.98 1.86 -7.21
N GLU A 14 -19.31 3.13 -6.93
CA GLU A 14 -18.45 4.29 -7.22
C GLU A 14 -17.07 4.14 -6.57
N ILE A 15 -17.01 3.87 -5.26
CA ILE A 15 -15.75 3.67 -4.52
C ILE A 15 -14.98 2.47 -5.07
N SER A 16 -15.64 1.35 -5.39
CA SER A 16 -14.95 0.17 -5.93
C SER A 16 -14.31 0.42 -7.30
N ASN A 17 -14.96 1.23 -8.14
CA ASN A 17 -14.41 1.61 -9.44
C ASN A 17 -13.22 2.56 -9.27
N GLU A 18 -13.33 3.54 -8.38
CA GLU A 18 -12.23 4.45 -8.02
C GLU A 18 -11.03 3.66 -7.50
N TRP A 19 -11.24 2.75 -6.54
CA TRP A 19 -10.17 1.93 -5.98
C TRP A 19 -9.48 1.09 -7.04
N ARG A 20 -10.21 0.52 -7.99
CA ARG A 20 -9.61 -0.23 -9.10
C ARG A 20 -8.74 0.67 -9.98
N GLU A 21 -9.21 1.86 -10.33
CA GLU A 21 -8.43 2.82 -11.11
C GLU A 21 -7.15 3.20 -10.37
N ASP A 22 -7.30 3.49 -9.07
CA ASP A 22 -6.22 3.98 -8.22
C ASP A 22 -5.17 2.90 -7.94
N LEU A 23 -5.59 1.65 -7.69
CA LEU A 23 -4.67 0.51 -7.50
C LEU A 23 -3.81 0.23 -8.72
N MET A 24 -4.27 0.56 -9.93
CA MET A 24 -3.46 0.44 -11.16
C MET A 24 -2.34 1.49 -11.25
N LEU A 25 -2.34 2.49 -10.37
CA LEU A 25 -1.33 3.56 -10.34
C LEU A 25 -0.12 3.19 -9.49
N PHE A 26 -0.21 2.14 -8.67
CA PHE A 26 0.87 1.69 -7.78
C PHE A 26 2.18 1.41 -8.49
N ASP A 27 2.15 0.86 -9.71
CA ASP A 27 3.36 0.59 -10.48
C ASP A 27 4.08 1.90 -10.85
N LYS A 28 3.32 2.89 -11.31
CA LYS A 28 3.84 4.24 -11.61
C LYS A 28 4.38 4.90 -10.34
N GLU A 29 3.71 4.73 -9.22
CA GLU A 29 4.15 5.27 -7.93
C GLU A 29 5.44 4.62 -7.42
N SER A 30 5.56 3.30 -7.54
CA SER A 30 6.79 2.57 -7.20
C SER A 30 7.96 3.07 -8.06
N ASN A 31 7.73 3.29 -9.36
CA ASN A 31 8.72 3.89 -10.26
C ASN A 31 9.09 5.33 -9.85
N GLU A 32 8.12 6.10 -9.35
CA GLU A 32 8.33 7.47 -8.88
C GLU A 32 9.17 7.52 -7.59
N ILE A 33 8.94 6.58 -6.66
CA ILE A 33 9.78 6.40 -5.46
C ILE A 33 11.23 6.13 -5.89
N TRP A 34 11.43 5.26 -6.89
CA TRP A 34 12.75 4.96 -7.43
C TRP A 34 13.41 6.15 -8.11
N ARG A 35 12.67 6.87 -8.97
CA ARG A 35 13.15 8.09 -9.63
C ARG A 35 13.65 9.08 -8.58
N GLY A 36 12.83 9.38 -7.58
CA GLY A 36 13.18 10.32 -6.51
C GLY A 36 14.40 9.88 -5.71
N TYR A 37 14.53 8.58 -5.41
CA TYR A 37 15.73 8.05 -4.75
C TYR A 37 16.99 8.19 -5.62
N LEU A 38 16.94 7.78 -6.89
CA LEU A 38 18.08 7.84 -7.80
C LEU A 38 18.53 9.29 -8.06
N GLU A 39 17.60 10.23 -8.17
CA GLU A 39 17.95 11.65 -8.29
C GLU A 39 18.63 12.18 -7.03
N ARG A 40 18.13 11.86 -5.82
CA ARG A 40 18.80 12.25 -4.57
C ARG A 40 20.20 11.65 -4.45
N VAL A 41 20.40 10.41 -4.89
CA VAL A 41 21.72 9.76 -4.89
C VAL A 41 22.68 10.45 -5.88
N ARG A 42 22.20 10.83 -7.08
CA ARG A 42 23.03 11.43 -8.13
C ARG A 42 23.32 12.92 -7.92
N GLU A 43 22.27 13.69 -7.63
CA GLU A 43 22.29 15.16 -7.67
C GLU A 43 22.19 15.78 -6.26
N LYS A 44 22.10 14.97 -5.20
CA LYS A 44 21.86 15.36 -3.80
C LYS A 44 20.51 16.03 -3.51
N GLU A 45 19.76 16.42 -4.55
CA GLU A 45 18.40 16.96 -4.50
C GLU A 45 17.56 16.43 -5.67
N ASP A 46 16.25 16.25 -5.44
CA ASP A 46 15.28 15.88 -6.49
C ASP A 46 14.81 17.16 -7.22
N LYS A 47 15.49 17.48 -8.32
CA LYS A 47 15.20 18.68 -9.13
C LYS A 47 13.83 18.61 -9.81
N ASN A 48 13.30 17.41 -10.00
CA ASN A 48 12.03 17.17 -10.68
C ASN A 48 10.89 16.87 -9.71
N ALA A 49 11.04 17.13 -8.40
CA ALA A 49 9.99 16.92 -7.42
C ALA A 49 8.67 17.65 -7.78
N HIS A 50 8.78 18.81 -8.44
CA HIS A 50 7.66 19.60 -8.94
C HIS A 50 6.99 19.03 -10.20
N MET A 51 7.59 18.04 -10.86
CA MET A 51 7.05 17.35 -12.03
C MET A 51 6.35 16.02 -11.67
N GLN A 52 6.19 15.74 -10.37
CA GLN A 52 5.40 14.60 -9.90
C GLN A 52 4.01 14.64 -10.51
N PHE A 53 3.54 13.51 -11.05
CA PHE A 53 2.24 13.45 -11.70
C PHE A 53 1.13 13.88 -10.72
N PRO A 54 0.11 14.63 -11.18
CA PRO A 54 -1.01 15.08 -10.34
C PRO A 54 -1.75 13.93 -9.63
N VAL A 55 -1.73 12.74 -10.22
CA VAL A 55 -2.21 11.47 -9.62
C VAL A 55 -1.59 11.19 -8.25
N PHE A 56 -0.38 11.68 -7.99
CA PHE A 56 0.33 11.50 -6.70
C PHE A 56 0.10 12.67 -5.73
N ALA A 57 -0.57 13.72 -6.19
CA ALA A 57 -0.97 14.89 -5.43
C ALA A 57 -2.50 14.95 -5.39
N HIS A 58 -3.16 13.84 -5.01
CA HIS A 58 -4.61 13.83 -4.78
C HIS A 58 -4.93 14.75 -3.60
N ASP A 59 -5.04 16.04 -3.91
CA ASP A 59 -5.53 17.04 -2.99
C ASP A 59 -6.99 16.71 -2.70
N VAL A 60 -7.34 16.61 -1.42
CA VAL A 60 -8.71 16.39 -0.94
C VAL A 60 -9.66 17.48 -1.47
N SER A 61 -9.11 18.62 -1.92
CA SER A 61 -9.84 19.74 -2.52
C SER A 61 -10.04 19.67 -4.05
N ASP A 62 -9.46 18.70 -4.76
CA ASP A 62 -9.61 18.57 -6.22
C ASP A 62 -10.98 17.95 -6.57
N SER A 63 -12.01 18.81 -6.55
CA SER A 63 -13.44 18.49 -6.70
C SER A 63 -13.85 17.88 -8.05
N ASN A 64 -12.90 17.61 -8.96
CA ASN A 64 -13.18 17.19 -10.34
C ASN A 64 -12.84 15.72 -10.65
N CYS A 65 -12.38 14.92 -9.69
CA CYS A 65 -11.86 13.57 -9.97
C CYS A 65 -12.44 12.42 -9.12
N GLY A 66 -13.73 12.43 -8.81
CA GLY A 66 -14.42 11.30 -8.17
C GLY A 66 -15.18 11.68 -6.90
N THR A 67 -15.36 10.74 -5.99
CA THR A 67 -15.97 10.95 -4.68
C THR A 67 -15.10 11.87 -3.83
N ASN A 68 -15.73 12.62 -2.92
CA ASN A 68 -15.03 13.51 -1.96
C ASN A 68 -14.02 12.76 -1.05
N TYR A 69 -14.03 11.43 -1.07
CA TYR A 69 -13.16 10.59 -0.25
C TYR A 69 -12.04 9.94 -1.05
N ARG A 70 -11.98 10.10 -2.38
CA ARG A 70 -11.03 9.39 -3.24
C ARG A 70 -9.58 9.57 -2.79
N GLY A 71 -9.14 10.80 -2.49
CA GLY A 71 -7.78 11.05 -2.03
C GLY A 71 -7.44 10.36 -0.70
N GLY A 72 -8.32 10.44 0.30
CA GLY A 72 -8.14 9.73 1.58
C GLY A 72 -8.19 8.21 1.43
N ASN A 73 -9.07 7.71 0.57
CA ASN A 73 -9.17 6.30 0.25
C ASN A 73 -7.91 5.79 -0.46
N TYR A 74 -7.36 6.55 -1.40
CA TYR A 74 -6.14 6.17 -2.10
C TYR A 74 -4.95 6.11 -1.14
N ASP A 75 -4.81 7.10 -0.26
CA ASP A 75 -3.79 7.09 0.79
C ASP A 75 -3.92 5.88 1.72
N LEU A 76 -5.15 5.55 2.11
CA LEU A 76 -5.44 4.34 2.88
C LEU A 76 -5.01 3.07 2.13
N LEU A 77 -5.29 2.97 0.83
CA LEU A 77 -4.88 1.81 0.02
C LEU A 77 -3.36 1.68 -0.04
N LYS A 78 -2.63 2.78 -0.25
CA LYS A 78 -1.15 2.80 -0.24
C LYS A 78 -0.59 2.33 1.10
N ARG A 79 -1.13 2.85 2.20
CA ARG A 79 -0.75 2.50 3.57
C ARG A 79 -1.00 1.02 3.87
N LEU A 80 -2.21 0.53 3.60
CA LEU A 80 -2.60 -0.86 3.89
C LEU A 80 -1.81 -1.86 3.06
N SER A 81 -1.68 -1.61 1.76
CA SER A 81 -0.93 -2.49 0.86
C SER A 81 0.56 -2.58 1.23
N THR A 82 1.17 -1.45 1.61
CA THR A 82 2.54 -1.39 2.09
C THR A 82 2.72 -2.16 3.41
N PHE A 83 1.81 -1.95 4.37
CA PHE A 83 1.86 -2.67 5.63
C PHE A 83 1.73 -4.19 5.43
N LEU A 84 0.80 -4.63 4.56
CA LEU A 84 0.64 -6.03 4.22
C LEU A 84 1.85 -6.59 3.48
N ALA A 85 2.47 -5.82 2.58
CA ALA A 85 3.70 -6.20 1.90
C ALA A 85 4.84 -6.44 2.90
N ILE A 86 4.98 -5.58 3.92
CA ILE A 86 5.96 -5.73 5.00
C ILE A 86 5.68 -7.00 5.81
N LYS A 87 4.44 -7.20 6.27
CA LYS A 87 4.06 -8.38 7.05
C LYS A 87 4.29 -9.68 6.27
N LYS A 88 3.93 -9.68 4.97
CA LYS A 88 4.17 -10.81 4.06
C LYS A 88 5.67 -11.08 3.92
N PHE A 89 6.48 -10.06 3.65
CA PHE A 89 7.93 -10.18 3.53
C PHE A 89 8.53 -10.80 4.80
N ILE A 90 8.19 -10.27 5.98
CA ILE A 90 8.71 -10.79 7.26
C ILE A 90 8.30 -12.26 7.44
N ALA A 91 7.04 -12.60 7.18
CA ALA A 91 6.54 -13.97 7.35
C ALA A 91 7.21 -14.97 6.40
N GLU A 92 7.44 -14.59 5.14
CA GLU A 92 8.09 -15.43 4.13
C GLU A 92 9.58 -15.60 4.44
N LYS A 93 10.28 -14.50 4.72
CA LYS A 93 11.74 -14.49 4.94
C LYS A 93 12.14 -15.10 6.27
N LYS A 94 11.29 -15.05 7.31
CA LYS A 94 11.49 -15.81 8.55
C LYS A 94 11.48 -17.34 8.34
N ARG A 95 10.85 -17.85 7.28
CA ARG A 95 10.85 -19.28 6.93
C ARG A 95 11.98 -19.67 5.97
N GLY A 96 12.72 -18.68 5.48
CA GLY A 96 13.80 -18.85 4.51
C GLY A 96 15.14 -19.21 5.14
N ASN A 97 16.21 -18.97 4.39
CA ASN A 97 17.58 -19.18 4.85
C ASN A 97 18.02 -18.16 5.91
N LYS A 98 19.20 -18.36 6.53
CA LYS A 98 19.71 -17.49 7.61
C LYS A 98 19.84 -16.01 7.19
N ASN A 99 20.23 -15.74 5.95
CA ASN A 99 20.37 -14.36 5.46
C ASN A 99 18.99 -13.72 5.29
N GLU A 100 18.02 -14.46 4.77
CA GLU A 100 16.64 -14.00 4.64
C GLU A 100 16.00 -13.72 6.00
N GLN A 101 16.19 -14.60 6.97
CA GLN A 101 15.74 -14.39 8.35
C GLN A 101 16.34 -13.11 8.93
N THR A 102 17.63 -12.85 8.66
CA THR A 102 18.30 -11.65 9.15
C THR A 102 17.73 -10.37 8.54
N SER A 103 17.41 -10.36 7.24
CA SER A 103 16.71 -9.25 6.60
C SER A 103 15.30 -9.06 7.15
N ALA A 104 14.61 -10.16 7.48
CA ALA A 104 13.29 -10.12 8.11
C ALA A 104 13.35 -9.47 9.49
N ASP A 105 14.32 -9.88 10.33
CA ASP A 105 14.51 -9.32 11.68
C ASP A 105 14.94 -7.85 11.63
N TRP A 106 15.74 -7.48 10.62
CA TRP A 106 16.07 -6.07 10.37
C TRP A 106 14.81 -5.25 10.06
N LEU A 107 13.98 -5.71 9.12
CA LEU A 107 12.75 -5.01 8.74
C LEU A 107 11.73 -4.97 9.89
N ASP A 108 11.63 -6.04 10.67
CA ASP A 108 10.76 -6.14 11.86
C ASP A 108 11.14 -5.08 12.90
N ARG A 109 12.44 -4.85 13.12
CA ARG A 109 12.92 -3.75 13.99
C ARG A 109 12.63 -2.38 13.39
N MET A 110 12.82 -2.19 12.09
CA MET A 110 12.48 -0.91 11.45
C MET A 110 10.99 -0.61 11.58
N LEU A 111 10.13 -1.62 11.42
CA LEU A 111 8.69 -1.50 11.63
C LEU A 111 8.35 -1.22 13.10
N MET A 112 9.05 -1.82 14.06
CA MET A 112 8.82 -1.55 15.48
C MET A 112 9.17 -0.10 15.86
N VAL A 113 10.22 0.47 15.28
CA VAL A 113 10.70 1.82 15.61
C VAL A 113 9.95 2.91 14.84
N HIS A 114 9.65 2.67 13.57
CA HIS A 114 9.13 3.70 12.65
C HIS A 114 7.73 3.37 12.10
N GLY A 115 7.14 2.24 12.48
CA GLY A 115 5.89 1.75 11.90
C GLY A 115 4.63 2.11 12.67
N THR A 116 4.72 2.87 13.76
CA THR A 116 3.54 3.30 14.55
C THR A 116 2.53 4.06 13.70
N ASP A 117 3.01 4.76 12.67
CA ASP A 117 2.19 5.55 11.77
C ASP A 117 1.30 4.66 10.87
N PHE A 118 1.60 3.35 10.76
CA PHE A 118 0.74 2.40 10.05
C PHE A 118 -0.52 2.00 10.84
N GLU A 119 -0.58 2.21 12.15
CA GLU A 119 -1.67 1.74 13.02
C GLU A 119 -2.54 2.87 13.61
N GLY A 120 -2.17 4.15 13.43
CA GLY A 120 -2.85 5.31 14.05
C GLY A 120 -3.43 6.36 13.09
N ASP A 121 -3.83 7.50 13.66
CA ASP A 121 -4.32 8.71 12.96
C ASP A 121 -3.16 9.54 12.38
N ALA A 122 -2.22 8.85 11.72
CA ALA A 122 -1.08 9.48 11.08
C ALA A 122 -1.52 10.30 9.86
N GLY A 123 -0.68 11.26 9.46
CA GLY A 123 -0.91 12.08 8.26
C GLY A 123 -0.85 11.27 6.96
N TYR A 124 -0.94 11.96 5.84
CA TYR A 124 -0.82 11.37 4.51
C TYR A 124 0.61 10.88 4.22
N ASP A 125 0.76 10.00 3.23
CA ASP A 125 2.04 9.52 2.69
C ASP A 125 2.89 8.71 3.69
N VAL A 126 2.27 8.07 4.68
CA VAL A 126 2.96 7.18 5.64
C VAL A 126 3.81 6.13 4.93
N ASP A 127 3.24 5.50 3.90
CA ASP A 127 3.90 4.46 3.14
C ASP A 127 5.15 4.99 2.42
N ARG A 128 5.03 6.14 1.74
CA ARG A 128 6.11 6.79 1.02
C ARG A 128 7.22 7.21 1.97
N ASN A 129 6.86 7.81 3.11
CA ASN A 129 7.81 8.25 4.13
C ASN A 129 8.57 7.06 4.71
N PHE A 130 7.88 5.95 4.98
CA PHE A 130 8.53 4.73 5.46
C PHE A 130 9.50 4.14 4.42
N MET A 131 9.09 4.03 3.15
CA MET A 131 9.97 3.54 2.08
C MET A 131 11.21 4.43 1.89
N GLN A 132 11.05 5.76 1.92
CA GLN A 132 12.18 6.67 1.84
C GLN A 132 13.11 6.56 3.04
N MET A 133 12.56 6.39 4.24
CA MET A 133 13.34 6.16 5.45
C MET A 133 14.19 4.88 5.31
N LEU A 134 13.63 3.79 4.78
CA LEU A 134 14.38 2.55 4.52
C LEU A 134 15.47 2.76 3.47
N LEU A 135 15.17 3.44 2.36
CA LEU A 135 16.14 3.73 1.30
C LEU A 135 17.30 4.61 1.75
N ASN A 136 17.08 5.44 2.77
CA ASN A 136 18.13 6.28 3.36
C ASN A 136 18.97 5.55 4.40
N GLN A 137 18.64 4.29 4.76
CA GLN A 137 19.48 3.48 5.63
C GLN A 137 20.73 3.01 4.87
N SER A 138 21.87 3.06 5.55
CA SER A 138 23.09 2.43 5.02
C SER A 138 22.99 0.90 5.12
N PRO A 139 23.64 0.15 4.21
CA PRO A 139 23.81 -1.29 4.37
C PRO A 139 24.40 -1.60 5.75
N SER A 140 23.82 -2.57 6.45
CA SER A 140 24.18 -2.85 7.84
C SER A 140 24.43 -4.33 8.06
N PHE A 141 25.45 -4.63 8.87
CA PHE A 141 25.68 -5.99 9.35
C PHE A 141 24.78 -6.24 10.56
N VAL A 142 23.91 -7.23 10.45
CA VAL A 142 23.02 -7.63 11.51
C VAL A 142 23.45 -8.99 12.02
N ARG A 143 23.54 -9.11 13.35
CA ARG A 143 23.80 -10.38 14.03
C ARG A 143 22.53 -11.21 14.07
N ASN A 144 22.62 -12.46 13.61
CA ASN A 144 21.55 -13.42 13.76
C ASN A 144 21.44 -13.83 15.24
N ALA A 145 20.23 -13.78 15.78
CA ALA A 145 19.98 -14.11 17.19
C ALA A 145 20.29 -15.57 17.54
N ASN A 146 20.26 -16.48 16.56
CA ASN A 146 20.33 -17.92 16.80
C ASN A 146 21.75 -18.51 16.74
N ASP A 147 22.69 -17.86 16.05
CA ASP A 147 24.00 -18.48 15.71
C ASP A 147 25.16 -17.48 15.71
N GLU A 148 24.93 -16.27 16.23
CA GLU A 148 25.92 -15.19 16.33
C GLU A 148 26.57 -14.73 15.00
N SER A 149 26.17 -15.30 13.87
CA SER A 149 26.66 -14.97 12.55
C SER A 149 26.22 -13.58 12.12
N LEU A 150 27.07 -12.88 11.37
CA LEU A 150 26.78 -11.58 10.78
C LEU A 150 26.32 -11.77 9.35
N ALA A 151 25.17 -11.20 8.99
CA ALA A 151 24.74 -11.07 7.61
C ALA A 151 24.63 -9.59 7.24
N LEU A 152 25.00 -9.28 6.00
CA LEU A 152 24.82 -7.95 5.43
C LEU A 152 23.37 -7.83 4.94
N VAL A 153 22.66 -6.81 5.41
CA VAL A 153 21.34 -6.44 4.91
C VAL A 153 21.50 -5.24 3.98
N ASP A 154 20.94 -5.35 2.79
CA ASP A 154 20.82 -4.26 1.81
C ASP A 154 19.40 -3.68 1.84
N PRO A 155 19.21 -2.47 2.41
CA PRO A 155 17.90 -1.82 2.47
C PRO A 155 17.26 -1.58 1.10
N VAL A 156 18.05 -1.35 0.06
CA VAL A 156 17.55 -1.09 -1.30
C VAL A 156 16.88 -2.34 -1.85
N ALA A 157 17.55 -3.50 -1.73
CA ALA A 157 16.99 -4.79 -2.15
C ALA A 157 15.75 -5.19 -1.34
N VAL A 158 15.63 -4.77 -0.08
CA VAL A 158 14.41 -4.97 0.71
C VAL A 158 13.27 -4.11 0.17
N VAL A 159 13.51 -2.82 -0.07
CA VAL A 159 12.48 -1.90 -0.59
C VAL A 159 11.99 -2.33 -1.97
N GLU A 160 12.87 -2.82 -2.84
CA GLU A 160 12.50 -3.42 -4.13
C GLU A 160 11.49 -4.54 -3.99
N GLN A 161 11.77 -5.53 -3.16
CA GLN A 161 10.85 -6.63 -2.90
C GLN A 161 9.53 -6.16 -2.27
N LEU A 162 9.56 -5.11 -1.44
CA LEU A 162 8.34 -4.54 -0.85
C LEU A 162 7.47 -3.85 -1.90
N LEU A 163 8.07 -3.06 -2.79
CA LEU A 163 7.33 -2.37 -3.86
C LEU A 163 6.74 -3.37 -4.86
N GLU A 164 7.47 -4.42 -5.21
CA GLU A 164 6.95 -5.53 -6.02
C GLU A 164 5.76 -6.22 -5.34
N SER A 165 5.92 -6.59 -4.06
CA SER A 165 4.86 -7.24 -3.27
C SER A 165 3.62 -6.37 -3.13
N ARG A 166 3.80 -5.05 -2.97
CA ARG A 166 2.72 -4.06 -2.95
C ARG A 166 1.93 -4.04 -4.26
N CYS A 167 2.62 -4.08 -5.41
CA CYS A 167 1.97 -4.16 -6.72
C CYS A 167 1.19 -5.48 -6.90
N GLU A 168 1.71 -6.61 -6.41
CA GLU A 168 0.99 -7.88 -6.47
C GLU A 168 -0.26 -7.91 -5.58
N ILE A 169 -0.20 -7.30 -4.40
CA ILE A 169 -1.37 -7.11 -3.53
C ILE A 169 -2.43 -6.25 -4.24
N ALA A 170 -2.02 -5.14 -4.86
CA ALA A 170 -2.93 -4.27 -5.61
C ALA A 170 -3.60 -5.00 -6.78
N LYS A 171 -2.85 -5.80 -7.56
CA LYS A 171 -3.41 -6.65 -8.62
C LYS A 171 -4.43 -7.65 -8.09
N THR A 172 -4.21 -8.18 -6.89
CA THR A 172 -5.13 -9.14 -6.24
C THR A 172 -6.42 -8.44 -5.84
N TRP A 173 -6.31 -7.29 -5.17
CA TRP A 173 -7.47 -6.47 -4.80
C TRP A 173 -8.26 -5.97 -6.01
N CYS A 174 -7.60 -5.59 -7.10
CA CYS A 174 -8.27 -5.24 -8.35
C CYS A 174 -9.19 -6.36 -8.85
N LYS A 175 -8.72 -7.62 -8.80
CA LYS A 175 -9.53 -8.78 -9.19
C LYS A 175 -10.71 -8.99 -8.24
N GLU A 176 -10.49 -8.89 -6.94
CA GLU A 176 -11.59 -9.00 -5.95
C GLU A 176 -12.65 -7.91 -6.13
N LEU A 177 -12.25 -6.71 -6.54
CA LEU A 177 -13.16 -5.61 -6.82
C LEU A 177 -13.98 -5.79 -8.10
N GLU A 178 -13.60 -6.70 -9.00
CA GLU A 178 -14.42 -7.06 -10.19
C GLU A 178 -15.71 -7.79 -9.80
N ASP A 179 -15.73 -8.46 -8.65
CA ASP A 179 -16.89 -9.24 -8.16
C ASP A 179 -17.95 -8.38 -7.45
N VAL A 180 -17.64 -7.12 -7.13
CA VAL A 180 -18.54 -6.19 -6.40
C VAL A 180 -19.94 -6.06 -7.01
N PRO A 181 -20.12 -5.95 -8.35
CA PRO A 181 -21.45 -5.94 -8.98
C PRO A 181 -22.21 -7.26 -8.80
N SER A 182 -21.51 -8.39 -8.79
CA SER A 182 -22.10 -9.71 -8.52
C SER A 182 -22.62 -9.79 -7.08
N ASP A 183 -21.81 -9.35 -6.11
CA ASP A 183 -22.22 -9.25 -4.70
C ASP A 183 -23.48 -8.41 -4.53
N HIS A 184 -23.56 -7.26 -5.23
CA HIS A 184 -24.72 -6.39 -5.19
C HIS A 184 -25.98 -7.08 -5.69
N THR A 185 -25.85 -7.93 -6.71
CA THR A 185 -26.95 -8.72 -7.24
C THR A 185 -27.41 -9.76 -6.23
N GLU A 186 -26.47 -10.43 -5.56
CA GLU A 186 -26.80 -11.42 -4.54
C GLU A 186 -27.47 -10.78 -3.30
N ILE A 187 -26.95 -9.64 -2.82
CA ILE A 187 -27.55 -8.89 -1.71
C ILE A 187 -28.95 -8.42 -2.08
N ALA A 188 -29.15 -7.90 -3.30
CA ALA A 188 -30.47 -7.50 -3.78
C ALA A 188 -31.45 -8.68 -3.82
N ARG A 189 -30.99 -9.85 -4.27
CA ARG A 189 -31.78 -11.08 -4.28
C ARG A 189 -32.18 -11.51 -2.86
N LYS A 190 -31.25 -11.49 -1.90
CA LYS A 190 -31.51 -11.83 -0.49
C LYS A 190 -32.55 -10.89 0.12
N LEU A 191 -32.40 -9.58 -0.07
CA LEU A 191 -33.37 -8.58 0.42
C LEU A 191 -34.77 -8.78 -0.17
N LEU A 192 -34.88 -9.09 -1.47
CA LEU A 192 -36.17 -9.36 -2.11
C LEU A 192 -36.83 -10.62 -1.53
N LEU A 193 -36.04 -11.68 -1.29
CA LEU A 193 -36.56 -12.92 -0.70
C LEU A 193 -37.00 -12.75 0.76
N GLU A 194 -36.36 -11.87 1.52
CA GLU A 194 -36.81 -11.52 2.88
C GLU A 194 -38.12 -10.73 2.84
N GLN A 195 -38.24 -9.75 1.94
CA GLN A 195 -39.46 -8.95 1.77
C GLN A 195 -40.69 -9.74 1.28
N LEU A 196 -40.48 -10.91 0.65
CA LEU A 196 -41.56 -11.80 0.21
C LEU A 196 -42.03 -12.77 1.30
N LYS A 197 -41.30 -12.86 2.43
CA LYS A 197 -41.65 -13.70 3.57
C LYS A 197 -42.45 -12.94 4.64
N ASP A 198 -42.40 -11.61 4.61
CA ASP A 198 -43.22 -10.69 5.39
C ASP A 198 -44.52 -10.34 4.65
#